data_AF-A0A136LNR6-F1
#
_entry.id   AF-A0A136LNR6-F1
#
_cell.length_a   1.000
_cell.length_b   1.000
_cell.length_c   1.000
_cell.angle_alpha   90.00
_cell.angle_beta   90.00
_cell.angle_gamma   90.00
#
_symmetry.space_group_name_H-M   'P 1'
#
loop_
_entity.id
_entity.type
_entity.pdbx_description
1 polymer ?
#
loop_
_entity_poly.entity_id
_entity_poly.type
_entity_poly.pdbx_seq_one_letter_code
_entity_poly.pdbx_strand_id
1 'polypeptide(L)'
;MNEIAEKNEIENIQIDLWNLFKPYFSHDLKENQKDYQSFFNDELNRDFESKEGKELFRQHRVRERDSSLTFEKKQSALKNDNLKCEVCSFSFQDTFDQDYIECHHKIPIYKGERVTRLEDLALVCSNCHRMLHREINGDFLTIEQLRQLIKKKK
;
A
#
# COMPACT_ATOMS: atom_id res chain seq x y z
N MET A 1 -16.64 39.75 12.99
CA MET A 1 -17.63 39.66 11.89
C MET A 1 -17.03 39.07 10.60
N ASN A 2 -16.02 38.18 10.67
CA ASN A 2 -15.36 37.61 9.47
C ASN A 2 -15.39 36.07 9.36
N GLU A 3 -15.92 35.32 10.33
CA GLU A 3 -15.90 33.84 10.25
C GLU A 3 -17.02 33.24 9.36
N ILE A 4 -18.10 33.99 9.12
CA ILE A 4 -19.26 33.50 8.35
C ILE A 4 -18.96 33.54 6.83
N ALA A 5 -18.04 34.40 6.38
CA ALA A 5 -17.67 34.52 4.97
C ALA A 5 -16.79 33.35 4.50
N GLU A 6 -15.85 32.89 5.32
CA GLU A 6 -14.94 31.76 5.00
C GLU A 6 -15.69 30.43 4.93
N LYS A 7 -16.72 30.24 5.75
CA LYS A 7 -17.51 28.99 5.75
C LYS A 7 -18.30 28.81 4.46
N ASN A 8 -18.84 29.91 3.93
CA ASN A 8 -19.54 29.92 2.64
C ASN A 8 -18.57 29.68 1.47
N GLU A 9 -17.32 30.16 1.55
CA GLU A 9 -16.30 29.86 0.54
C GLU A 9 -15.93 28.37 0.54
N ILE A 10 -15.78 27.76 1.72
CA ILE A 10 -15.48 26.33 1.84
C ILE A 10 -16.62 25.48 1.27
N GLU A 11 -17.88 25.82 1.58
CA GLU A 11 -19.06 25.13 1.04
C GLU A 11 -19.12 25.24 -0.49
N ASN A 12 -18.82 26.41 -1.04
CA ASN A 12 -18.79 26.61 -2.49
C ASN A 12 -17.67 25.79 -3.16
N ILE A 13 -16.47 25.75 -2.57
CA ILE A 13 -15.35 24.94 -3.05
C ILE A 13 -15.69 23.45 -3.01
N GLN A 14 -16.37 22.98 -1.97
CA GLN A 14 -16.82 21.58 -1.88
C GLN A 14 -17.81 21.22 -2.97
N ILE A 15 -18.77 22.11 -3.27
CA ILE A 15 -19.75 21.94 -4.35
C ILE A 15 -19.04 21.90 -5.71
N ASP A 16 -18.07 22.78 -5.93
CA ASP A 16 -17.32 22.85 -7.18
C ASP A 16 -16.44 21.61 -7.39
N LEU A 17 -15.74 21.15 -6.35
CA LEU A 17 -14.99 19.90 -6.36
C LEU A 17 -15.90 18.72 -6.66
N TRP A 18 -17.07 18.63 -6.00
CA TRP A 18 -18.03 17.55 -6.23
C TRP A 18 -18.52 17.52 -7.68
N ASN A 19 -18.85 18.68 -8.25
CA ASN A 19 -19.29 18.79 -9.64
C ASN A 19 -18.19 18.46 -10.65
N LEU A 20 -16.93 18.77 -10.33
CA LEU A 20 -15.77 18.44 -11.16
C LEU A 20 -15.57 16.93 -11.29
N PHE A 21 -15.72 16.19 -10.19
CA PHE A 21 -15.51 14.74 -10.17
C PHE A 21 -16.75 13.92 -10.53
N LYS A 22 -17.95 14.52 -10.48
CA LYS A 22 -19.25 13.89 -10.80
C LYS A 22 -19.27 13.05 -12.09
N PRO A 23 -18.70 13.48 -13.23
CA PRO A 23 -18.72 12.72 -14.47
C PRO A 23 -17.82 11.48 -14.46
N TYR A 24 -16.87 11.41 -13.53
CA TYR A 24 -15.90 10.33 -13.40
C TYR A 24 -16.36 9.23 -12.42
N PHE A 25 -17.40 9.50 -11.63
CA PHE A 25 -18.07 8.48 -10.81
C PHE A 25 -18.98 7.62 -11.68
N SER A 26 -18.41 6.56 -12.24
CA SER A 26 -19.15 5.51 -12.92
C SER A 26 -19.45 4.38 -11.95
N HIS A 27 -20.57 4.49 -11.23
CA HIS A 27 -21.38 3.34 -10.83
C HIS A 27 -22.76 3.78 -10.37
N ASP A 28 -23.76 2.96 -10.69
CA ASP A 28 -25.15 3.11 -10.30
C ASP A 28 -25.30 3.14 -8.77
N LEU A 29 -25.13 4.31 -8.17
CA LEU A 29 -25.39 4.55 -6.74
C LEU A 29 -26.89 4.68 -6.44
N LYS A 30 -27.77 4.54 -7.44
CA LYS A 30 -29.19 4.84 -7.30
C LYS A 30 -29.96 3.85 -6.43
N GLU A 31 -29.51 2.60 -6.31
CA GLU A 31 -30.25 1.60 -5.52
C GLU A 31 -29.98 1.66 -4.02
N ASN A 32 -28.91 2.32 -3.56
CA ASN A 32 -28.50 2.31 -2.15
C ASN A 32 -28.57 3.67 -1.44
N GLN A 33 -29.34 4.63 -1.97
CA GLN A 33 -29.33 6.00 -1.47
C GLN A 33 -29.88 6.15 -0.04
N LYS A 34 -30.84 5.32 0.37
CA LYS A 34 -31.40 5.33 1.74
C LYS A 34 -30.45 4.69 2.76
N ASP A 35 -29.79 3.61 2.39
CA ASP A 35 -28.82 2.94 3.27
C ASP A 35 -27.58 3.81 3.46
N TYR A 36 -27.11 4.49 2.41
CA TYR A 36 -25.94 5.36 2.51
C TYR A 36 -26.15 6.57 3.44
N GLN A 37 -27.32 7.21 3.41
CA GLN A 37 -27.63 8.31 4.32
C GLN A 37 -27.81 7.85 5.77
N SER A 38 -28.35 6.65 5.99
CA SER A 38 -28.44 6.03 7.31
C SER A 38 -27.05 5.72 7.89
N PHE A 39 -26.13 5.21 7.07
CA PHE A 39 -24.77 4.88 7.49
C PHE A 39 -23.92 6.13 7.78
N PHE A 40 -24.02 7.18 6.97
CA PHE A 40 -23.24 8.41 7.18
C PHE A 40 -23.71 9.25 8.38
N ASN A 41 -25.01 9.30 8.66
CA ASN A 41 -25.53 10.05 9.81
C ASN A 41 -25.19 9.39 11.16
N ASP A 42 -24.99 8.06 11.18
CA ASP A 42 -24.63 7.31 12.39
C ASP A 42 -23.12 7.35 12.67
N GLU A 43 -22.26 7.48 11.64
CA GLU A 43 -20.80 7.55 11.82
C GLU A 43 -20.28 8.96 12.17
N LEU A 44 -20.92 10.03 11.70
CA LEU A 44 -20.47 11.40 12.01
C LEU A 44 -20.74 11.83 13.47
N ASN A 45 -21.56 11.08 14.21
CA ASN A 45 -21.87 11.30 15.64
C ASN A 45 -21.28 10.23 16.57
N ARG A 46 -20.41 9.34 16.07
CA ARG A 46 -19.66 8.43 16.94
C ARG A 46 -18.33 9.05 17.30
N ASP A 47 -18.11 9.27 18.60
CA ASP A 47 -16.76 9.39 19.13
C ASP A 47 -16.03 8.08 18.80
N PHE A 48 -15.12 8.11 17.81
CA PHE A 48 -14.28 6.97 17.42
C PHE A 48 -13.20 6.74 18.49
N GLU A 49 -13.63 6.34 19.69
CA GLU A 49 -12.75 5.94 20.78
C GLU A 49 -12.84 4.43 20.97
N SER A 50 -11.73 3.73 20.69
CA SER A 50 -11.57 2.31 20.95
C SER A 50 -10.33 2.09 21.82
N LYS A 51 -10.41 1.16 22.77
CA LYS A 51 -9.24 0.73 23.54
C LYS A 51 -8.37 -0.16 22.66
N GLU A 52 -7.45 0.46 21.93
CA GLU A 52 -6.41 -0.22 21.16
C GLU A 52 -5.24 -0.66 22.07
N GLY A 53 -4.39 -1.57 21.61
CA GLY A 53 -3.19 -2.00 22.36
C GLY A 53 -3.35 -3.23 23.27
N LYS A 54 -4.48 -3.94 23.21
CA LYS A 54 -4.63 -5.24 23.88
C LYS A 54 -3.61 -6.24 23.29
N GLU A 55 -2.80 -6.84 24.15
CA GLU A 55 -1.89 -7.92 23.76
C GLU A 55 -2.68 -9.16 23.38
N LEU A 56 -2.51 -9.62 22.14
CA LEU A 56 -3.16 -10.82 21.61
C LEU A 56 -2.09 -11.81 21.19
N PHE A 57 -2.16 -13.03 21.72
CA PHE A 57 -1.32 -14.13 21.27
C PHE A 57 -1.87 -14.67 19.95
N ARG A 58 -1.07 -14.54 18.89
CA ARG A 58 -1.37 -15.12 17.57
C ARG A 58 -0.46 -16.32 17.33
N GLN A 59 -1.05 -17.45 16.94
CA GLN A 59 -0.26 -18.63 16.55
C GLN A 59 0.54 -18.31 15.28
N HIS A 60 1.86 -18.12 15.42
CA HIS A 60 2.76 -17.90 14.30
C HIS A 60 3.34 -19.23 13.82
N ARG A 61 2.82 -19.76 12.71
CA ARG A 61 3.58 -20.72 11.89
C ARG A 61 4.64 -19.95 11.11
N VAL A 62 5.88 -19.96 11.58
CA VAL A 62 7.02 -19.35 10.88
C VAL A 62 7.69 -20.43 10.04
N ARG A 63 7.87 -20.18 8.75
CA ARG A 63 8.77 -20.98 7.92
C ARG A 63 10.18 -20.41 8.08
N GLU A 64 11.15 -21.30 8.20
CA GLU A 64 12.56 -20.93 8.28
C GLU A 64 12.93 -20.10 7.03
N ARG A 65 13.60 -18.97 7.28
CA ARG A 65 14.11 -18.08 6.25
C ARG A 65 15.57 -17.88 6.55
N ASP A 66 16.42 -18.23 5.60
CA ASP A 66 17.84 -17.95 5.73
C ASP A 66 18.06 -16.43 5.59
N SER A 67 18.35 -15.78 6.71
CA SER A 67 18.58 -14.34 6.78
C SER A 67 19.86 -13.93 6.06
N SER A 68 20.81 -14.87 5.88
CA SER A 68 22.07 -14.62 5.17
C SER A 68 21.82 -14.24 3.72
N LEU A 69 20.90 -14.91 3.02
CA LEU A 69 20.55 -14.61 1.63
C LEU A 69 19.97 -13.20 1.48
N THR A 70 19.13 -12.79 2.43
CA THR A 70 18.57 -11.43 2.42
C THR A 70 19.64 -10.38 2.69
N PHE A 71 20.55 -10.66 3.63
CA PHE A 71 21.67 -9.79 3.93
C PHE A 71 22.61 -9.67 2.72
N GLU A 72 23.03 -10.78 2.12
CA GLU A 72 23.90 -10.80 0.94
C GLU A 72 23.29 -10.05 -0.25
N LYS A 73 21.99 -10.24 -0.52
CA LYS A 73 21.28 -9.52 -1.58
C LYS A 73 21.35 -8.01 -1.37
N LYS A 74 21.09 -7.53 -0.15
CA LYS A 74 21.14 -6.10 0.21
C LYS A 74 22.56 -5.55 0.13
N GLN A 75 23.54 -6.27 0.68
CA GLN A 75 24.95 -5.86 0.63
C GLN A 75 25.48 -5.80 -0.80
N SER A 76 25.10 -6.75 -1.66
CA SER A 76 25.45 -6.73 -3.08
C SER A 76 24.87 -5.51 -3.78
N ALA A 77 23.61 -5.15 -3.50
CA ALA A 77 22.99 -3.97 -4.09
C ALA A 77 23.61 -2.66 -3.59
N LEU A 78 23.92 -2.57 -2.29
CA LEU A 78 24.57 -1.41 -1.69
C LEU A 78 25.97 -1.17 -2.30
N LYS A 79 26.77 -2.24 -2.45
CA LYS A 79 28.11 -2.15 -3.06
C LYS A 79 28.09 -1.70 -4.52
N ASN A 80 27.00 -1.97 -5.23
CA ASN A 80 26.83 -1.62 -6.64
C ASN A 80 26.03 -0.32 -6.84
N ASP A 81 25.81 0.46 -5.78
CA ASP A 81 25.00 1.70 -5.81
C ASP A 81 23.60 1.51 -6.45
N ASN A 82 23.00 0.35 -6.18
CA ASN A 82 21.74 -0.08 -6.79
C ASN A 82 20.71 -0.46 -5.73
N LEU A 83 20.69 0.24 -4.59
CA LEU A 83 19.73 0.04 -3.50
C LEU A 83 18.37 0.68 -3.83
N LYS A 84 17.79 0.32 -4.98
CA LYS A 84 16.56 0.90 -5.52
C LYS A 84 15.49 -0.16 -5.69
N CYS A 85 14.23 0.25 -5.56
CA CYS A 85 13.10 -0.63 -5.74
C CYS A 85 13.02 -1.13 -7.19
N GLU A 86 13.02 -2.46 -7.37
CA GLU A 86 12.90 -3.07 -8.70
C GLU A 86 11.56 -2.77 -9.37
N VAL A 87 10.51 -2.43 -8.61
CA VAL A 87 9.18 -2.12 -9.17
C VAL A 87 9.07 -0.67 -9.61
N CYS A 88 9.32 0.30 -8.71
CA CYS A 88 9.04 1.72 -8.95
C CYS A 88 10.28 2.62 -8.97
N SER A 89 11.49 2.05 -8.86
CA SER A 89 12.77 2.77 -8.82
C SER A 89 12.96 3.71 -7.63
N PHE A 90 12.07 3.66 -6.63
CA PHE A 90 12.22 4.41 -5.39
C PHE A 90 13.49 4.01 -4.62
N SER A 91 14.21 5.00 -4.07
CA SER A 91 15.41 4.83 -3.25
C SER A 91 15.22 5.49 -1.89
N PHE A 92 15.37 4.74 -0.81
CA PHE A 92 15.38 5.31 0.54
C PHE A 92 16.65 6.12 0.80
N GLN A 93 17.75 5.74 0.17
CA GLN A 93 19.00 6.49 0.26
C GLN A 93 18.83 7.87 -0.39
N ASP A 94 18.32 7.93 -1.62
CA ASP A 94 18.16 9.21 -2.35
C ASP A 94 17.11 10.13 -1.70
N THR A 95 16.09 9.55 -1.04
CA THR A 95 14.94 10.31 -0.50
C THR A 95 15.10 10.65 0.98
N PHE A 96 15.66 9.75 1.77
CA PHE A 96 15.69 9.83 3.23
C PHE A 96 17.09 9.69 3.83
N ASP A 97 18.14 9.50 3.01
CA ASP A 97 19.51 9.23 3.46
C ASP A 97 19.58 7.99 4.39
N GLN A 98 18.84 6.93 4.04
CA GLN A 98 18.79 5.68 4.78
C GLN A 98 19.11 4.48 3.88
N ASP A 99 20.06 3.64 4.29
CA ASP A 99 20.41 2.37 3.64
C ASP A 99 19.35 1.29 3.90
N TYR A 100 18.13 1.54 3.44
CA TYR A 100 16.96 0.72 3.71
C TYR A 100 16.28 0.24 2.44
N ILE A 101 15.94 -1.05 2.41
CA ILE A 101 15.06 -1.65 1.41
C ILE A 101 14.52 -2.99 1.93
N GLU A 102 13.36 -3.41 1.44
CA GLU A 102 12.76 -4.70 1.80
C GLU A 102 13.08 -5.75 0.74
N CYS A 103 13.10 -7.02 1.16
CA CYS A 103 13.41 -8.15 0.29
C CYS A 103 12.16 -9.02 0.12
N HIS A 104 11.73 -9.20 -1.12
CA HIS A 104 10.56 -9.98 -1.49
C HIS A 104 10.97 -11.26 -2.22
N HIS A 105 10.35 -12.39 -1.86
CA HIS A 105 10.55 -13.64 -2.57
C HIS A 105 9.62 -13.70 -3.78
N LYS A 106 10.18 -13.73 -4.99
CA LYS A 106 9.41 -13.76 -6.26
C LYS A 106 8.48 -14.97 -6.34
N ILE A 107 8.91 -16.09 -5.78
CA ILE A 107 8.07 -17.26 -5.57
C ILE A 107 7.64 -17.24 -4.09
N PRO A 108 6.35 -17.35 -3.74
CA PRO A 108 5.95 -17.30 -2.34
C PRO A 108 6.47 -18.51 -1.55
N ILE A 109 7.06 -18.27 -0.36
CA ILE A 109 7.59 -19.36 0.49
C ILE A 109 6.49 -20.32 0.93
N TYR A 110 5.22 -19.87 0.98
CA TYR A 110 4.10 -20.73 1.38
C TYR A 110 3.88 -21.94 0.45
N LYS A 111 4.45 -21.93 -0.76
CA LYS A 111 4.32 -23.01 -1.74
C LYS A 111 5.13 -24.28 -1.43
N GLY A 112 6.07 -24.26 -0.49
CA GLY A 112 6.85 -25.44 -0.07
C GLY A 112 8.32 -25.14 0.20
N GLU A 113 9.05 -26.16 0.64
CA GLU A 113 10.52 -26.11 0.79
C GLU A 113 11.19 -26.11 -0.59
N ARG A 114 12.26 -25.32 -0.74
CA ARG A 114 13.04 -25.21 -1.99
C ARG A 114 14.37 -24.52 -1.75
N VAL A 115 15.29 -24.72 -2.68
CA VAL A 115 16.52 -23.91 -2.77
C VAL A 115 16.14 -22.50 -3.24
N THR A 116 16.52 -21.49 -2.49
CA THR A 116 16.32 -20.06 -2.85
C THR A 116 17.67 -19.48 -3.21
N ARG A 117 17.77 -18.83 -4.38
CA ARG A 117 18.96 -18.12 -4.84
C ARG A 117 18.76 -16.61 -4.74
N LEU A 118 19.84 -15.84 -4.85
CA LEU A 118 19.76 -14.36 -4.85
C LEU A 118 18.91 -13.81 -6.00
N GLU A 119 18.80 -14.53 -7.12
CA GLU A 119 17.94 -14.17 -8.27
C GLU A 119 16.44 -14.31 -7.99
N ASP A 120 16.06 -15.17 -7.03
CA ASP A 120 14.68 -15.39 -6.60
C ASP A 120 14.18 -14.30 -5.63
N LEU A 121 15.10 -13.44 -5.20
CA LEU A 121 14.85 -12.30 -4.33
C LEU A 121 14.77 -11.02 -5.16
N ALA A 122 13.77 -10.20 -4.85
CA ALA A 122 13.59 -8.86 -5.39
C ALA A 122 13.71 -7.81 -4.30
N LEU A 123 14.44 -6.73 -4.56
CA LEU A 123 14.51 -5.58 -3.68
C LEU A 123 13.34 -4.63 -3.99
N VAL A 124 12.54 -4.33 -2.97
CA VAL A 124 11.31 -3.54 -3.11
C VAL A 124 11.15 -2.54 -1.97
N CYS A 125 10.53 -1.39 -2.23
CA CYS A 125 10.19 -0.45 -1.17
C CYS A 125 8.99 -0.94 -0.35
N SER A 126 8.79 -0.39 0.85
CA SER A 126 7.71 -0.79 1.76
C SER A 126 6.32 -0.75 1.12
N ASN A 127 6.06 0.26 0.30
CA ASN A 127 4.77 0.40 -0.42
C ASN A 127 4.59 -0.72 -1.46
N CYS A 128 5.62 -0.99 -2.27
CA CYS A 128 5.56 -2.05 -3.28
C CYS A 128 5.51 -3.43 -2.63
N HIS A 129 6.26 -3.65 -1.54
CA HIS A 129 6.23 -4.90 -0.81
C HIS A 129 4.84 -5.19 -0.25
N ARG A 130 4.19 -4.18 0.34
CA ARG A 130 2.80 -4.30 0.81
C ARG A 130 1.84 -4.65 -0.32
N MET A 131 2.01 -4.07 -1.50
CA MET A 131 1.18 -4.37 -2.67
C MET A 131 1.42 -5.77 -3.24
N LEU A 132 2.64 -6.29 -3.22
CA LEU A 132 2.94 -7.67 -3.64
C LEU A 132 2.35 -8.71 -2.70
N HIS A 133 2.22 -8.36 -1.41
CA HIS A 133 1.55 -9.20 -0.40
C HIS A 133 0.04 -8.94 -0.30
N ARG A 134 -0.52 -8.08 -1.15
CA ARG A 134 -1.96 -7.85 -1.21
C ARG A 134 -2.57 -8.68 -2.34
N GLU A 135 -3.59 -9.44 -1.98
CA GLU A 135 -4.40 -10.16 -2.96
C GLU A 135 -5.32 -9.18 -3.70
N ILE A 136 -5.33 -9.25 -5.03
CA ILE A 136 -6.16 -8.44 -5.92
C ILE A 136 -6.87 -9.40 -6.86
N ASN A 137 -8.21 -9.40 -6.83
CA ASN A 137 -9.05 -10.28 -7.64
C ASN A 137 -8.74 -11.78 -7.48
N GLY A 138 -8.40 -12.22 -6.26
CA GLY A 138 -8.13 -13.65 -5.98
C GLY A 138 -6.67 -14.07 -6.12
N ASP A 139 -5.77 -13.17 -6.55
CA ASP A 139 -4.37 -13.51 -6.81
C ASP A 139 -3.37 -12.45 -6.30
N PHE A 140 -2.13 -12.88 -6.06
CA PHE A 140 -1.02 -11.99 -5.72
C PHE A 140 -0.33 -11.48 -6.99
N LEU A 141 0.01 -10.20 -7.00
CA LEU A 141 0.75 -9.62 -8.11
C LEU A 141 2.21 -10.10 -8.13
N THR A 142 2.71 -10.34 -9.33
CA THR A 142 4.14 -10.44 -9.60
C THR A 142 4.79 -9.06 -9.65
N ILE A 143 6.11 -9.00 -9.50
CA ILE A 143 6.92 -7.78 -9.68
C ILE A 143 6.59 -7.09 -11.01
N GLU A 144 6.50 -7.86 -12.09
CA GLU A 144 6.25 -7.31 -13.43
C GLU A 144 4.82 -6.80 -13.58
N GLN A 145 3.83 -7.52 -13.05
CA GLN A 145 2.43 -7.05 -13.06
C GLN A 145 2.29 -5.74 -12.27
N LEU A 146 2.88 -5.64 -11.08
CA LEU A 146 2.82 -4.42 -10.28
C LEU A 146 3.56 -3.25 -10.99
N ARG A 147 4.72 -3.52 -11.61
CA ARG A 147 5.46 -2.54 -12.39
C ARG A 147 4.61 -1.98 -13.54
N GLN A 148 3.89 -2.85 -14.26
CA GLN A 148 3.00 -2.44 -15.35
C GLN A 148 1.82 -1.61 -14.85
N LEU A 149 1.22 -1.96 -13.71
CA LEU A 149 0.12 -1.19 -13.11
C LEU A 149 0.55 0.23 -12.73
N ILE A 150 1.76 0.39 -12.18
CA ILE A 150 2.30 1.71 -11.83
C ILE A 150 2.60 2.52 -13.10
N LYS A 151 3.16 1.90 -14.14
CA LYS A 151 3.45 2.59 -15.42
C LYS A 151 2.19 3.07 -16.13
N LYS A 152 1.10 2.29 -16.12
CA LYS A 152 -0.17 2.68 -16.75
C LYS A 152 -0.84 3.91 -16.12
N LYS A 153 -0.47 4.26 -14.88
CA LYS A 153 -1.04 5.38 -14.13
C LYS A 153 -0.18 6.66 -14.19
N LYS A 154 1.01 6.59 -14.78
CA LYS A 154 1.86 7.76 -15.06
C LYS A 154 1.61 8.25 -16.47
#